data_AF-A0A4Y9P8K2-F1
#
_entry.id   AF-A0A4Y9P8K2-F1
#
_cell.length_a   1.000
_cell.length_b   1.000
_cell.length_c   1.000
_cell.angle_alpha   90.00
_cell.angle_beta   90.00
_cell.angle_gamma   90.00
#
_symmetry.space_group_name_H-M   'P 1'
#
loop_
_entity.id
_entity.type
_entity.pdbx_description
1 polymer ?
#
loop_
_entity_poly.entity_id
_entity_poly.type
_entity_poly.pdbx_seq_one_letter_code
_entity_poly.pdbx_strand_id
1 'polypeptide(L)'
;MPGRWGSFVADAEGAHVVHEAGNPVHRCRVEHDDRILLVHLSDEDGEGWNALAVERATRRWAVGQDRTQIAAATRAVDGLRERGAQAPGE
;
A
#
# COMPACT_ATOMS: atom_id res chain seq x y z
N MET A 1 -11.09 -18.33 13.86
CA MET A 1 -11.52 -17.17 14.68
C MET A 1 -11.43 -15.95 13.77
N PRO A 2 -12.47 -15.14 13.57
CA PRO A 2 -12.28 -13.86 12.88
C PRO A 2 -11.24 -13.05 13.69
N GLY A 3 -10.21 -12.55 13.01
CA GLY A 3 -9.14 -11.78 13.64
C GLY A 3 -9.67 -10.50 14.29
N ARG A 4 -9.04 -10.07 15.39
CA ARG A 4 -9.29 -8.75 15.98
C ARG A 4 -8.63 -7.70 15.09
N TRP A 5 -9.30 -6.56 14.87
CA TRP A 5 -8.75 -5.46 14.09
C TRP A 5 -7.57 -4.80 14.84
N GLY A 6 -6.43 -4.67 14.15
CA GLY A 6 -5.28 -3.86 14.58
C GLY A 6 -5.39 -2.41 14.09
N SER A 7 -4.53 -1.52 14.56
CA SER A 7 -4.48 -0.12 14.11
C SER A 7 -3.05 0.38 14.08
N PHE A 8 -2.78 1.32 13.16
CA PHE A 8 -1.50 2.00 13.07
C PHE A 8 -1.52 3.29 13.89
N VAL A 9 -0.40 3.60 14.54
CA VAL A 9 -0.17 4.83 15.30
C VAL A 9 1.02 5.59 14.70
N ALA A 10 0.97 6.92 14.74
CA ALA A 10 2.06 7.75 14.24
C ALA A 10 3.36 7.50 14.99
N ASP A 11 4.46 7.43 14.25
CA ASP A 11 5.78 7.44 14.83
C ASP A 11 6.08 8.82 15.43
N ALA A 12 6.59 8.83 16.66
CA ALA A 12 6.91 10.06 17.39
C ALA A 12 8.05 10.85 16.74
N GLU A 13 8.93 10.17 16.01
CA GLU A 13 10.13 10.76 15.38
C GLU A 13 9.90 11.17 13.92
N GLY A 14 8.76 10.80 13.31
CA GLY A 14 8.44 11.12 11.91
C GLY A 14 6.96 11.03 11.60
N ALA A 15 6.28 12.17 11.50
CA ALA A 15 4.83 12.28 11.30
C ALA A 15 4.26 11.63 10.02
N HIS A 16 5.12 11.08 9.15
CA HIS A 16 4.79 10.49 7.86
C HIS A 16 4.91 8.95 7.85
N VAL A 17 5.36 8.35 8.95
CA VAL A 17 5.38 6.89 9.13
C VAL A 17 4.46 6.54 10.29
N VAL A 18 3.62 5.54 10.10
CA VAL A 18 2.82 4.95 11.17
C VAL A 18 3.28 3.49 11.36
N HIS A 19 3.17 2.94 12.56
CA HIS A 19 3.50 1.53 12.83
C HIS A 19 2.35 0.85 13.56
N GLU A 20 2.26 -0.48 13.46
CA GLU A 20 1.20 -1.24 14.11
C GLU A 20 1.32 -1.12 15.63
N ALA A 21 0.20 -0.83 16.31
CA ALA A 21 0.16 -0.77 17.76
C ALA A 21 0.60 -2.11 18.38
N GLY A 22 1.73 -2.10 19.08
CA GLY A 22 2.32 -3.31 19.67
C GLY A 22 3.30 -4.06 18.77
N ASN A 23 3.51 -3.60 17.53
CA ASN A 23 4.48 -4.14 16.58
C ASN A 23 5.14 -3.02 15.75
N PRO A 24 6.21 -2.38 16.26
CA PRO A 24 6.84 -1.24 15.59
C PRO A 24 7.59 -1.61 14.29
N VAL A 25 7.83 -2.89 14.04
CA VAL A 25 8.49 -3.38 12.80
C VAL A 25 7.52 -3.33 11.62
N HIS A 26 6.24 -3.61 11.88
CA HIS A 26 5.19 -3.49 10.87
C HIS A 26 4.83 -2.02 10.67
N ARG A 27 5.31 -1.45 9.58
CA ARG A 27 5.13 -0.03 9.27
C ARG A 27 4.15 0.15 8.13
N CYS A 28 3.41 1.25 8.20
CA CYS A 28 2.60 1.76 7.12
C CYS A 28 3.06 3.18 6.74
N ARG A 29 3.09 3.43 5.44
CA ARG A 29 3.38 4.76 4.86
C ARG A 29 2.38 5.03 3.76
N VAL A 30 1.88 6.26 3.71
CA VAL A 30 1.00 6.71 2.64
C VAL A 30 1.71 7.76 1.81
N GLU A 31 1.77 7.55 0.49
CA GLU A 31 2.26 8.52 -0.48
C GLU A 31 1.17 8.83 -1.48
N HIS A 32 1.16 10.04 -2.04
CA HIS A 32 0.19 10.35 -3.09
C HIS A 32 0.64 11.49 -4.00
N ASP A 33 0.10 11.48 -5.22
CA ASP A 33 0.06 12.63 -6.12
C ASP A 33 -1.40 12.99 -6.45
N ASP A 34 -1.62 13.75 -7.52
CA ASP A 34 -2.93 14.13 -8.03
C ASP A 34 -3.75 12.94 -8.55
N ARG A 35 -3.11 11.83 -8.90
CA ARG A 35 -3.70 10.69 -9.60
C ARG A 35 -3.79 9.43 -8.75
N ILE A 36 -2.77 9.15 -7.95
CA ILE A 36 -2.58 7.88 -7.26
C ILE A 36 -2.37 8.13 -5.77
N LEU A 37 -2.99 7.27 -4.96
CA LEU A 37 -2.65 7.07 -3.56
C LEU A 37 -1.98 5.71 -3.42
N LEU A 38 -0.80 5.68 -2.78
CA LEU A 38 -0.06 4.48 -2.43
C LEU A 38 -0.11 4.27 -0.92
N VAL A 39 -0.48 3.06 -0.50
CA VAL A 39 -0.33 2.58 0.86
C VAL A 39 0.72 1.50 0.86
N HIS A 40 1.84 1.73 1.56
CA HIS A 40 2.92 0.77 1.74
C HIS A 40 2.76 0.09 3.09
N LEU A 41 2.83 -1.23 3.13
CA LEU A 41 2.85 -2.05 4.35
C LEU A 41 4.13 -2.87 4.35
N SER A 42 4.93 -2.80 5.41
CA SER A 42 6.14 -3.60 5.55
C SER A 42 5.90 -4.81 6.43
N ASP A 43 6.45 -5.95 6.02
CA ASP A 43 6.58 -7.13 6.87
C ASP A 43 5.26 -7.72 7.42
N GLU A 44 4.14 -7.51 6.70
CA GLU A 44 2.79 -7.99 7.07
C GLU A 44 2.74 -9.52 7.25
N ASP A 45 3.38 -10.26 6.34
CA ASP A 45 3.43 -11.74 6.32
C ASP A 45 4.87 -12.29 6.41
N GLY A 46 5.82 -11.47 6.88
CA GLY A 46 7.27 -11.74 6.83
C GLY A 46 8.03 -10.78 5.91
N GLU A 47 9.34 -10.95 5.75
CA GLU A 47 10.21 -9.98 5.08
C GLU A 47 9.67 -9.51 3.71
N GLY A 48 9.40 -8.21 3.59
CA GLY A 48 9.02 -7.60 2.33
C GLY A 48 8.05 -6.44 2.45
N TRP A 49 7.46 -6.09 1.31
CA TRP A 49 6.57 -4.96 1.17
C TRP A 49 5.35 -5.31 0.34
N ASN A 50 4.18 -4.94 0.86
CA ASN A 50 2.94 -4.86 0.12
C ASN A 50 2.67 -3.38 -0.21
N ALA A 51 2.28 -3.10 -1.44
CA ALA A 51 1.83 -1.76 -1.84
C ALA A 51 0.45 -1.85 -2.48
N LEU A 52 -0.49 -1.05 -1.96
CA LEU A 52 -1.80 -0.83 -2.55
C LEU A 52 -1.77 0.49 -3.32
N ALA A 53 -1.97 0.42 -4.64
CA ALA A 53 -2.17 1.59 -5.48
C ALA A 53 -3.67 1.83 -5.71
N VAL A 54 -4.13 3.06 -5.52
CA VAL A 54 -5.52 3.48 -5.74
C VAL A 54 -5.53 4.68 -6.70
N GLU A 55 -6.19 4.53 -7.85
CA GLU A 55 -6.46 5.67 -8.74
C GLU A 55 -7.56 6.54 -8.15
N ARG A 56 -7.27 7.82 -7.91
CA ARG A 56 -8.19 8.75 -7.21
C ARG A 56 -9.46 9.04 -8.00
N ALA A 57 -9.35 9.14 -9.32
CA ALA A 57 -10.46 9.50 -10.21
C ALA A 57 -11.51 8.39 -10.32
N THR A 58 -11.07 7.13 -10.43
CA THR A 58 -11.94 5.98 -10.72
C THR A 58 -12.13 5.06 -9.53
N ARG A 59 -11.31 5.21 -8.48
CA ARG A 59 -11.21 4.29 -7.33
C ARG A 59 -10.83 2.86 -7.70
N ARG A 60 -10.30 2.64 -8.91
CA ARG A 60 -9.63 1.39 -9.26
C ARG A 60 -8.40 1.21 -8.39
N TRP A 61 -8.06 -0.04 -8.11
CA TRP A 61 -6.94 -0.36 -7.25
C TRP A 61 -6.21 -1.61 -7.73
N ALA A 62 -4.96 -1.74 -7.33
CA ALA A 62 -4.14 -2.92 -7.53
C ALA A 62 -3.15 -3.08 -6.38
N VAL A 63 -2.73 -4.32 -6.14
CA VAL A 63 -1.76 -4.68 -5.11
C VAL A 63 -0.49 -5.17 -5.79
N GLY A 64 0.66 -4.69 -5.33
CA GLY A 64 1.98 -5.19 -5.71
C GLY A 64 2.72 -5.67 -4.47
N GLN A 65 3.46 -6.77 -4.60
CA GLN A 65 4.28 -7.33 -3.53
C GLN A 65 5.71 -7.50 -4.03
N ASP A 66 6.70 -7.13 -3.22
CA ASP A 66 8.12 -7.34 -3.52
C ASP A 66 8.98 -7.28 -2.24
N ARG A 67 10.28 -7.58 -2.35
CA ARG A 67 11.26 -7.46 -1.25
C ARG A 67 11.58 -6.01 -0.89
N THR A 68 11.40 -5.08 -1.83
CA THR A 68 11.69 -3.67 -1.59
C THR A 68 10.44 -2.82 -1.77
N GLN A 69 10.34 -1.73 -0.99
CA GLN A 69 9.22 -0.81 -1.04
C GLN A 69 8.97 -0.28 -2.45
N ILE A 70 10.03 0.14 -3.15
CA ILE A 70 9.93 0.72 -4.49
C ILE A 70 9.47 -0.31 -5.53
N ALA A 71 9.97 -1.55 -5.47
CA ALA A 71 9.56 -2.57 -6.41
C ALA A 71 8.10 -3.00 -6.18
N ALA A 72 7.65 -3.09 -4.93
CA ALA A 72 6.25 -3.36 -4.61
C ALA A 72 5.33 -2.25 -5.14
N ALA A 73 5.72 -0.99 -4.94
CA ALA A 73 4.99 0.17 -5.45
C ALA A 73 4.91 0.19 -6.99
N THR A 74 6.02 -0.03 -7.67
CA THR A 74 6.08 -0.13 -9.14
C THR A 74 5.13 -1.21 -9.65
N ARG A 75 5.18 -2.42 -9.07
CA ARG A 75 4.28 -3.52 -9.43
C ARG A 75 2.80 -3.17 -9.24
N ALA A 76 2.47 -2.48 -8.14
CA ALA A 76 1.09 -2.06 -7.87
C ALA A 76 0.61 -1.04 -8.93
N VAL A 77 1.44 -0.07 -9.27
CA VAL A 77 1.12 0.96 -10.26
C VAL A 77 1.01 0.36 -11.66
N ASP A 78 1.90 -0.55 -12.04
CA ASP A 78 1.86 -1.20 -13.34
C ASP A 78 0.60 -2.09 -13.47
N GLY A 79 0.28 -2.87 -12.43
CA GLY A 79 -0.95 -3.66 -12.39
C GLY A 79 -2.23 -2.79 -12.44
N LEU A 80 -2.20 -1.60 -11.84
CA LEU A 80 -3.30 -0.63 -11.92
C LEU A 80 -3.49 -0.12 -13.36
N ARG A 81 -2.38 0.21 -14.05
CA ARG A 81 -2.37 0.67 -15.45
C ARG A 81 -2.85 -0.41 -16.41
N GLU A 82 -2.40 -1.65 -16.23
CA GLU A 82 -2.79 -2.79 -17.06
C GLU A 82 -4.30 -3.04 -16.96
N ARG A 83 -4.85 -3.07 -15.74
CA ARG A 83 -6.29 -3.20 -15.50
C ARG A 83 -7.08 -2.02 -16.07
N GLY A 84 -6.50 -0.82 -16.05
CA GLY A 84 -7.09 0.37 -16.67
C GLY A 84 -7.14 0.27 -18.20
N ALA A 85 -6.09 -0.27 -18.82
CA ALA A 85 -6.00 -0.47 -20.26
C ALA A 85 -6.92 -1.60 -20.78
N GLN A 86 -7.23 -2.60 -19.96
CA GLN A 86 -8.18 -3.67 -20.29
C GLN A 86 -9.66 -3.24 -20.25
N ALA A 87 -9.98 -2.02 -19.83
CA ALA A 87 -11.35 -1.51 -19.85
C ALA A 87 -11.61 -0.55 -21.03
N PRO A 88 -11.97 -1.12 -22.19
CA PRO A 88 -13.04 -0.53 -22.99
C PRO A 88 -14.07 -1.60 -23.38
N GLY A 89 -15.24 -1.59 -22.73
CA GLY A 89 -16.34 -2.47 -23.06
C GLY A 89 -17.39 -2.59 -21.95
N GLU A 90 -18.20 -1.54 -21.78
CA GLU A 90 -19.60 -1.61 -21.32
C GLU A 90 -20.39 -0.51 -22.04
#